data_AF-A0A662H050-F1
#
_entry.id   AF-A0A662H050-F1
#
_cell.length_a   1.000
_cell.length_b   1.000
_cell.length_c   1.000
_cell.angle_alpha   90.00
_cell.angle_beta   90.00
_cell.angle_gamma   90.00
#
_symmetry.space_group_name_H-M   'P 1'
#
loop_
_entity.id
_entity.type
_entity.pdbx_description
1 polymer ?
#
loop_
_entity_poly.entity_id
_entity_poly.type
_entity_poly.pdbx_seq_one_letter_code
_entity_poly.pdbx_strand_id
1 'polypeptide(L)'
;MAVKQLESVARLMNLDEGLLEILKKPKRELIVHLPVKMDNGEIAVFTGYRVQHNDARGPFKGGIRYHPSVNLDEVRALAMWMTWKTAVMNLPYGGAKGGIRCNPKNMSESELERLTRRYTYAIREFIGPYVDIPAPDVYTNERTMAWIMDTYSVLTGRMEPGVVTAKPTSLQGSYGRTEATGFGVMVVAREAVKKLKINDEITIAVQGYGNVSYWAAHFAHKW
;
A
#
# COMPACT_ATOMS: atom_id res chain seq x y z
N MET A 1 8.50 15.47 7.57
CA MET A 1 7.72 16.06 6.45
C MET A 1 6.23 15.83 6.61
N ALA A 2 5.78 14.59 6.85
CA ALA A 2 4.35 14.27 6.90
C ALA A 2 3.58 15.02 8.01
N VAL A 3 4.09 14.98 9.24
CA VAL A 3 3.52 15.73 10.38
C VAL A 3 3.39 17.23 10.09
N LYS A 4 4.36 17.85 9.40
CA LYS A 4 4.29 19.28 9.07
C LYS A 4 3.11 19.63 8.17
N GLN A 5 2.72 18.73 7.25
CA GLN A 5 1.53 18.97 6.42
C GLN A 5 0.25 18.84 7.26
N LEU A 6 0.19 17.86 8.16
CA LEU A 6 -0.93 17.71 9.11
C LEU A 6 -1.09 18.96 9.97
N GLU A 7 -0.01 19.46 10.58
CA GLU A 7 -0.02 20.68 11.40
C GLU A 7 -0.45 21.92 10.61
N SER A 8 -0.08 22.01 9.33
CA SER A 8 -0.55 23.10 8.46
C SER A 8 -2.06 23.05 8.26
N VAL A 9 -2.62 21.87 7.97
CA VAL A 9 -4.06 21.72 7.72
C VAL A 9 -4.84 21.88 9.02
N ALA A 10 -4.35 21.32 10.13
CA ALA A 10 -4.98 21.42 11.45
C ALA A 10 -5.20 22.88 11.89
N ARG A 11 -4.23 23.76 11.62
CA ARG A 11 -4.36 25.20 11.88
C ARG A 11 -5.45 25.87 11.03
N LEU A 12 -5.61 25.46 9.77
CA LEU A 12 -6.63 26.03 8.89
C LEU A 12 -8.05 25.69 9.32
N MET A 13 -8.23 24.55 9.99
CA MET A 13 -9.54 24.05 10.42
C MET A 13 -9.79 24.21 11.93
N ASN A 14 -8.90 24.90 12.66
CA ASN A 14 -8.94 25.01 14.12
C ASN A 14 -9.18 23.65 14.80
N LEU A 15 -8.40 22.66 14.39
CA LEU A 15 -8.49 21.31 14.95
C LEU A 15 -8.10 21.32 16.43
N ASP A 16 -8.86 20.60 17.26
CA ASP A 16 -8.52 20.36 18.65
C ASP A 16 -7.09 19.82 18.81
N GLU A 17 -6.36 20.34 19.80
CA GLU A 17 -4.95 20.01 20.01
C GLU A 17 -4.76 18.54 20.41
N GLY A 18 -5.68 17.99 21.20
CA GLY A 18 -5.66 16.58 21.57
C GLY A 18 -5.85 15.68 20.35
N LEU A 19 -6.80 16.00 19.48
CA LEU A 19 -7.00 15.30 18.20
C LEU A 19 -5.76 15.40 17.30
N LEU A 20 -5.14 16.58 17.22
CA LEU A 20 -3.91 16.76 16.45
C LEU A 20 -2.80 15.84 16.96
N GLU A 21 -2.59 15.75 18.28
CA GLU A 21 -1.58 14.88 18.86
C GLU A 21 -1.86 13.39 18.62
N ILE A 22 -3.13 12.97 18.64
CA ILE A 22 -3.53 11.61 18.25
C ILE A 22 -3.18 11.34 16.78
N LEU A 23 -3.50 12.27 15.88
CA LEU A 23 -3.29 12.10 14.43
C LEU A 23 -1.82 12.19 14.02
N LYS A 24 -0.92 12.74 14.85
CA LYS A 24 0.53 12.77 14.60
C LYS A 24 1.20 11.42 14.81
N LYS A 25 0.64 10.56 15.66
CA LYS A 25 1.28 9.31 16.10
C LYS A 25 0.54 8.11 15.53
N PRO A 26 1.24 7.12 14.98
CA PRO A 26 0.59 5.89 14.59
C PRO A 26 0.11 5.13 15.83
N LYS A 27 -1.05 4.48 15.71
CA LYS A 27 -1.63 3.63 16.76
C LYS A 27 -0.72 2.46 17.13
N ARG A 28 0.00 1.89 16.17
CA ARG A 28 0.90 0.75 16.39
C ARG A 28 2.05 0.72 15.38
N GLU A 29 3.22 0.35 15.88
CA GLU A 29 4.41 0.08 15.08
C GLU A 29 4.96 -1.30 15.46
N LEU A 30 5.16 -2.16 14.46
CA LEU A 30 5.73 -3.49 14.64
C LEU A 30 7.03 -3.59 13.84
N ILE A 31 8.09 -4.04 14.51
CA ILE A 31 9.37 -4.40 13.90
C ILE A 31 9.58 -5.89 14.10
N VAL A 32 9.93 -6.60 13.04
CA VAL A 32 10.16 -8.05 13.06
C VAL A 32 11.51 -8.38 12.43
N HIS A 33 12.18 -9.40 12.97
CA HIS A 33 13.41 -9.94 12.42
C HIS A 33 13.16 -11.32 11.82
N LEU A 34 13.49 -11.47 10.54
CA LEU A 34 13.02 -12.55 9.69
C LEU A 34 14.21 -13.42 9.27
N PRO A 35 14.53 -14.49 10.02
CA PRO A 35 15.53 -15.46 9.57
C PRO A 35 14.98 -16.22 8.35
N VAL A 36 15.75 -16.23 7.27
CA VAL A 36 15.44 -16.92 6.01
C VAL A 36 16.67 -17.72 5.58
N LYS A 37 16.47 -19.00 5.28
CA LYS A 37 17.51 -19.82 4.64
C LYS A 37 17.63 -19.43 3.17
N MET A 38 18.80 -18.96 2.78
CA MET A 38 19.16 -18.57 1.43
C MET A 38 19.47 -19.80 0.57
N ASP A 39 19.50 -19.64 -0.75
CA ASP A 39 19.74 -20.76 -1.68
C ASP A 39 21.16 -21.33 -1.54
N ASN A 40 22.12 -20.51 -1.10
CA ASN A 40 23.48 -20.96 -0.75
C ASN A 40 23.55 -21.77 0.57
N GLY A 41 22.42 -21.94 1.27
CA GLY A 41 22.31 -22.68 2.53
C GLY A 41 22.53 -21.83 3.80
N GLU A 42 23.05 -20.61 3.68
CA GLU A 42 23.24 -19.70 4.82
C GLU A 42 21.92 -19.13 5.32
N ILE A 43 21.92 -18.60 6.55
CA ILE A 43 20.77 -17.90 7.12
C ILE A 43 21.04 -16.39 7.05
N ALA A 44 20.15 -15.67 6.36
CA ALA A 44 20.10 -14.21 6.41
C ALA A 44 18.95 -13.75 7.31
N VAL A 45 19.14 -12.66 8.05
CA VAL A 45 18.10 -12.06 8.89
C VAL A 45 17.70 -10.70 8.32
N PHE A 46 16.45 -10.60 7.87
CA PHE A 46 15.90 -9.36 7.32
C PHE A 46 15.09 -8.60 8.37
N THR A 47 15.06 -7.26 8.28
CA THR A 47 14.18 -6.44 9.14
C THR A 47 12.91 -6.09 8.38
N GLY A 48 11.77 -6.44 8.96
CA GLY A 48 10.43 -6.09 8.47
C GLY A 48 9.73 -5.09 9.39
N TYR A 49 8.83 -4.31 8.82
CA TYR A 49 8.05 -3.29 9.50
C TYR A 49 6.57 -3.39 9.12
N ARG A 50 5.68 -3.24 10.09
CA ARG A 50 4.26 -2.96 9.85
C ARG A 50 3.79 -1.82 10.76
N VAL A 51 3.39 -0.71 10.16
CA VAL A 51 2.86 0.47 10.88
C VAL A 51 1.39 0.63 10.57
N GLN A 52 0.60 0.75 11.62
CA GLN A 52 -0.84 0.93 11.62
C GLN A 52 -1.14 2.31 12.22
N HIS A 53 -1.49 3.26 11.36
CA HIS A 53 -1.54 4.67 11.74
C HIS A 53 -2.84 5.01 12.47
N ASN A 54 -4.00 4.83 11.83
CA ASN A 54 -5.29 5.15 12.39
C ASN A 54 -6.37 4.22 11.83
N ASP A 55 -7.30 3.76 12.68
CA ASP A 55 -8.41 2.85 12.35
C ASP A 55 -9.80 3.44 12.65
N ALA A 56 -9.91 4.75 12.88
CA ALA A 56 -11.17 5.39 13.27
C ALA A 56 -12.30 5.21 12.23
N ARG A 57 -11.94 4.97 10.96
CA ARG A 57 -12.90 4.76 9.85
C ARG A 57 -13.09 3.30 9.45
N GLY A 58 -12.34 2.36 10.04
CA GLY A 58 -12.36 0.95 9.66
C GLY A 58 -10.97 0.30 9.68
N PRO A 59 -10.85 -0.94 9.15
CA PRO A 59 -9.60 -1.69 9.21
C PRO A 59 -8.47 -0.98 8.48
N PHE A 60 -7.24 -1.25 8.90
CA PHE A 60 -6.08 -0.63 8.30
C PHE A 60 -5.88 -1.08 6.84
N LYS A 61 -5.44 -0.16 5.99
CA LYS A 61 -5.13 -0.46 4.58
C LYS A 61 -3.75 0.08 4.21
N GLY A 62 -2.89 -0.79 3.66
CA GLY A 62 -1.52 -0.38 3.37
C GLY A 62 -0.66 -1.38 2.64
N GLY A 63 0.04 -0.94 1.60
CA GLY A 63 0.97 -1.77 0.84
C GLY A 63 2.21 -2.24 1.63
N ILE A 64 2.89 -3.27 1.12
CA ILE A 64 4.17 -3.79 1.63
C ILE A 64 5.26 -3.54 0.61
N ARG A 65 6.30 -2.78 0.99
CA ARG A 65 7.44 -2.44 0.13
C ARG A 65 8.64 -3.34 0.39
N TYR A 66 9.26 -3.86 -0.66
CA TYR A 66 10.58 -4.50 -0.54
C TYR A 66 11.63 -3.54 -1.09
N HIS A 67 12.55 -3.04 -0.26
CA HIS A 67 13.59 -2.13 -0.72
C HIS A 67 14.77 -2.03 0.29
N PRO A 68 16.04 -1.94 -0.16
CA PRO A 68 17.20 -1.97 0.75
C PRO A 68 17.28 -0.76 1.70
N SER A 69 16.65 0.36 1.33
CA SER A 69 16.63 1.61 2.11
C SER A 69 15.40 1.78 3.01
N VAL A 70 14.46 0.83 3.00
CA VAL A 70 13.26 0.90 3.85
C VAL A 70 13.67 0.99 5.33
N ASN A 71 13.08 1.95 6.01
CA ASN A 71 13.25 2.21 7.43
C ASN A 71 11.90 2.57 8.07
N LEU A 72 11.86 2.56 9.41
CA LEU A 72 10.62 2.79 10.16
C LEU A 72 9.99 4.16 9.87
N ASP A 73 10.79 5.22 9.77
CA ASP A 73 10.29 6.58 9.57
C ASP A 73 9.60 6.75 8.21
N GLU A 74 10.16 6.14 7.16
CA GLU A 74 9.53 6.07 5.84
C GLU A 74 8.17 5.34 5.92
N VAL A 75 8.13 4.17 6.57
CA VAL A 75 6.90 3.37 6.69
C VAL A 75 5.85 4.11 7.51
N ARG A 76 6.25 4.82 8.58
CA ARG A 76 5.37 5.69 9.38
C ARG A 76 4.74 6.80 8.55
N ALA A 77 5.55 7.53 7.79
CA ALA A 77 5.06 8.61 6.93
C ALA A 77 4.08 8.09 5.87
N LEU A 78 4.38 6.95 5.24
CA LEU A 78 3.51 6.33 4.25
C LEU A 78 2.20 5.79 4.86
N ALA A 79 2.23 5.27 6.08
CA ALA A 79 1.03 4.80 6.78
C ALA A 79 0.08 5.96 7.14
N MET A 80 0.65 7.10 7.56
CA MET A 80 -0.09 8.35 7.76
C MET A 80 -0.78 8.78 6.45
N TRP A 81 -0.06 8.75 5.32
CA TRP A 81 -0.63 9.12 4.02
C TRP A 81 -1.74 8.20 3.56
N MET A 82 -1.68 6.91 3.89
CA MET A 82 -2.77 5.99 3.62
C MET A 82 -4.04 6.34 4.40
N THR A 83 -3.93 6.92 5.60
CA THR A 83 -5.09 7.39 6.38
C THR A 83 -5.83 8.50 5.63
N TRP A 84 -5.10 9.50 5.15
CA TRP A 84 -5.71 10.62 4.44
C TRP A 84 -6.22 10.22 3.05
N LYS A 85 -5.45 9.39 2.34
CA LYS A 85 -5.81 8.90 1.01
C LYS A 85 -7.13 8.12 1.02
N THR A 86 -7.31 7.24 2.00
CA THR A 86 -8.55 6.46 2.14
C THR A 86 -9.72 7.33 2.60
N ALA A 87 -9.48 8.28 3.51
CA ALA A 87 -10.49 9.23 3.98
C ALA A 87 -11.02 10.14 2.85
N VAL A 88 -10.14 10.72 2.04
CA VAL A 88 -10.53 11.58 0.90
C VAL A 88 -11.36 10.82 -0.14
N MET A 89 -11.04 9.54 -0.36
CA MET A 89 -11.80 8.66 -1.24
C MET A 89 -13.08 8.10 -0.59
N ASN A 90 -13.41 8.52 0.64
CA ASN A 90 -14.53 8.04 1.45
C ASN A 90 -14.59 6.50 1.56
N LEU A 91 -13.43 5.85 1.64
CA LEU A 91 -13.35 4.40 1.85
C LEU A 91 -13.47 4.08 3.35
N PRO A 92 -14.09 2.94 3.72
CA PRO A 92 -14.22 2.50 5.11
C PRO A 92 -12.91 1.84 5.59
N TYR A 93 -11.79 2.55 5.44
CA TYR A 93 -10.47 2.09 5.81
C TYR A 93 -9.73 3.12 6.64
N GLY A 94 -8.86 2.60 7.49
CA GLY A 94 -7.77 3.33 8.12
C GLY A 94 -6.53 3.41 7.22
N GLY A 95 -5.39 3.74 7.82
CA GLY A 95 -4.11 3.82 7.14
C GLY A 95 -3.05 2.91 7.74
N ALA A 96 -2.36 2.14 6.89
CA ALA A 96 -1.19 1.38 7.28
C ALA A 96 -0.12 1.41 6.19
N LYS A 97 1.05 0.89 6.53
CA LYS A 97 2.10 0.54 5.57
C LYS A 97 2.98 -0.53 6.17
N GLY A 98 3.61 -1.34 5.32
CA GLY A 98 4.69 -2.21 5.75
C GLY A 98 5.85 -2.18 4.77
N GLY A 99 6.93 -2.82 5.17
CA GLY A 99 8.03 -3.06 4.26
C GLY A 99 9.09 -3.96 4.86
N ILE A 100 9.90 -4.54 3.99
CA ILE A 100 11.05 -5.36 4.36
C ILE A 100 12.30 -4.71 3.78
N ARG A 101 13.32 -4.56 4.62
CA ARG A 101 14.63 -4.06 4.22
C ARG A 101 15.40 -5.19 3.53
N CYS A 102 15.14 -5.37 2.24
CA CYS A 102 15.80 -6.35 1.37
C CYS A 102 16.01 -5.77 -0.04
N ASN A 103 16.92 -6.35 -0.83
CA ASN A 103 17.04 -6.05 -2.26
C ASN A 103 16.53 -7.24 -3.08
N PRO A 104 15.28 -7.20 -3.59
CA PRO A 104 14.71 -8.31 -4.35
C PRO A 104 15.47 -8.66 -5.62
N LYS A 105 16.26 -7.73 -6.17
CA LYS A 105 17.06 -7.96 -7.38
C LYS A 105 18.22 -8.93 -7.16
N ASN A 106 18.63 -9.11 -5.90
CA ASN A 106 19.73 -9.99 -5.51
C ASN A 106 19.21 -11.30 -4.91
N MET A 107 17.91 -11.57 -5.00
CA MET A 107 17.27 -12.72 -4.40
C MET A 107 16.61 -13.57 -5.48
N SER A 108 16.66 -14.89 -5.32
CA SER A 108 15.89 -15.78 -6.17
C SER A 108 14.40 -15.66 -5.85
N GLU A 109 13.57 -16.14 -6.77
CA GLU A 109 12.13 -16.21 -6.53
C GLU A 109 11.78 -17.05 -5.30
N SER A 110 12.51 -18.15 -5.09
CA SER A 110 12.27 -19.05 -3.96
C SER A 110 12.66 -18.41 -2.62
N GLU A 111 13.72 -17.59 -2.60
CA GLU A 111 14.12 -16.80 -1.44
C GLU A 111 13.08 -15.70 -1.13
N LEU A 112 12.55 -15.05 -2.16
CA LEU A 112 11.49 -14.05 -2.02
C LEU A 112 10.21 -14.67 -1.49
N GLU A 113 9.85 -15.87 -1.95
CA GLU A 113 8.72 -16.61 -1.40
C GLU A 113 8.95 -16.91 0.09
N ARG A 114 10.07 -17.53 0.45
CA ARG A 114 10.39 -17.84 1.86
C ARG A 114 10.37 -16.60 2.75
N LEU A 115 10.94 -15.49 2.28
CA LEU A 115 10.90 -14.22 2.99
C LEU A 115 9.47 -13.71 3.18
N THR A 116 8.66 -13.74 2.12
CA THR A 116 7.25 -13.28 2.16
C THR A 116 6.42 -14.12 3.13
N ARG A 117 6.59 -15.44 3.11
CA ARG A 117 5.91 -16.36 4.03
C ARG A 117 6.34 -16.13 5.48
N ARG A 118 7.65 -15.97 5.71
CA ARG A 118 8.19 -15.69 7.05
C ARG A 118 7.71 -14.35 7.60
N TYR A 119 7.65 -13.32 6.76
CA TYR A 119 7.09 -12.02 7.12
C TYR A 119 5.60 -12.12 7.47
N THR A 120 4.81 -12.80 6.65
CA THR A 120 3.38 -13.02 6.89
C THR A 120 3.14 -13.72 8.21
N TYR A 121 3.91 -14.78 8.51
CA TYR A 121 3.87 -15.46 9.80
C TYR A 121 4.15 -14.51 10.97
N ALA A 122 5.15 -13.64 10.84
CA ALA A 122 5.57 -12.73 11.89
C ALA A 122 4.56 -11.61 12.18
N ILE A 123 3.74 -11.22 11.20
CA ILE A 123 2.72 -10.16 11.36
C ILE A 123 1.29 -10.70 11.48
N ARG A 124 1.09 -12.02 11.48
CA ARG A 124 -0.23 -12.68 11.32
C ARG A 124 -1.28 -12.21 12.34
N GLU A 125 -0.87 -11.93 13.58
CA GLU A 125 -1.77 -11.50 14.66
C GLU A 125 -2.28 -10.06 14.48
N PHE A 126 -1.65 -9.31 13.57
CA PHE A 126 -1.95 -7.91 13.31
C PHE A 126 -2.60 -7.66 11.95
N ILE A 127 -2.74 -8.69 11.11
CA ILE A 127 -3.40 -8.62 9.81
C ILE A 127 -4.65 -9.51 9.78
N GLY A 128 -5.59 -9.15 8.90
CA GLY A 128 -6.85 -9.86 8.75
C GLY A 128 -7.85 -9.04 7.94
N PRO A 129 -8.88 -9.68 7.35
CA PRO A 129 -9.87 -9.01 6.51
C PRO A 129 -10.60 -7.84 7.20
N TYR A 130 -10.71 -7.89 8.52
CA TYR A 130 -11.38 -6.88 9.36
C TYR A 130 -10.42 -6.17 10.32
N VAL A 131 -9.11 -6.34 10.14
CA VAL A 131 -8.09 -5.76 11.02
C VAL A 131 -7.14 -4.89 10.23
N ASP A 132 -6.36 -5.50 9.33
CA ASP A 132 -5.39 -4.82 8.49
C ASP A 132 -5.17 -5.64 7.21
N ILE A 133 -5.36 -4.99 6.06
CA ILE A 133 -5.37 -5.63 4.76
C ILE A 133 -4.18 -5.13 3.93
N PRO A 134 -3.08 -5.89 3.85
CA PRO A 134 -1.96 -5.53 2.99
C PRO A 134 -2.29 -5.43 1.49
N ALA A 135 -1.35 -4.85 0.75
CA ALA A 135 -1.39 -4.69 -0.70
C ALA A 135 0.04 -4.72 -1.28
N PRO A 136 0.18 -4.76 -2.62
CA PRO A 136 1.44 -4.49 -3.28
C PRO A 136 1.92 -3.05 -3.05
N ASP A 137 3.23 -2.86 -3.16
CA ASP A 137 3.94 -1.59 -3.25
C ASP A 137 5.21 -1.81 -4.10
N VAL A 138 6.22 -0.95 -3.97
CA VAL A 138 7.49 -1.08 -4.71
C VAL A 138 8.11 -2.46 -4.46
N TYR A 139 8.39 -3.14 -5.57
CA TYR A 139 8.95 -4.50 -5.65
C TYR A 139 8.13 -5.62 -4.97
N THR A 140 6.83 -5.41 -4.78
CA THR A 140 5.87 -6.48 -4.52
C THR A 140 4.74 -6.43 -5.55
N ASN A 141 4.11 -7.57 -5.82
CA ASN A 141 3.11 -7.70 -6.89
C ASN A 141 2.04 -8.73 -6.51
N GLU A 142 1.21 -9.12 -7.48
CA GLU A 142 0.15 -10.11 -7.29
C GLU A 142 0.67 -11.48 -6.84
N ARG A 143 1.87 -11.89 -7.26
CA ARG A 143 2.52 -13.12 -6.80
C ARG A 143 2.89 -13.02 -5.32
N THR A 144 3.45 -11.89 -4.90
CA THR A 144 3.70 -11.63 -3.47
C THR A 144 2.40 -11.71 -2.67
N MET A 145 1.32 -11.12 -3.17
CA MET A 145 0.01 -11.16 -2.49
C MET A 145 -0.58 -12.57 -2.45
N ALA A 146 -0.37 -13.38 -3.48
CA ALA A 146 -0.78 -14.78 -3.48
C ALA A 146 -0.08 -15.56 -2.35
N TRP A 147 1.24 -15.39 -2.19
CA TRP A 147 1.97 -16.03 -1.09
C TRP A 147 1.51 -15.57 0.30
N ILE A 148 1.18 -14.29 0.47
CA ILE A 148 0.64 -13.78 1.75
C ILE A 148 -0.73 -14.40 2.03
N MET A 149 -1.64 -14.40 1.05
CA MET A 149 -2.97 -14.97 1.18
C MET A 149 -2.93 -16.46 1.51
N ASP A 150 -2.10 -17.21 0.80
CA ASP A 150 -1.90 -18.65 1.03
C ASP A 150 -1.36 -18.91 2.45
N THR A 151 -0.26 -18.24 2.83
CA THR A 151 0.34 -18.42 4.16
C THR A 151 -0.63 -18.07 5.27
N TYR A 152 -1.36 -16.96 5.16
CA TYR A 152 -2.34 -16.56 6.17
C TYR A 152 -3.50 -17.55 6.26
N SER A 153 -3.99 -18.05 5.11
CA SER A 153 -5.08 -19.03 5.06
C SER A 153 -4.69 -20.35 5.74
N VAL A 154 -3.46 -20.84 5.47
CA VAL A 154 -2.92 -22.03 6.14
C VAL A 154 -2.82 -21.82 7.64
N LEU A 155 -2.28 -20.68 8.08
CA LEU A 155 -2.10 -20.38 9.51
C LEU A 155 -3.43 -20.20 10.27
N THR A 156 -4.49 -19.77 9.59
CA THR A 156 -5.82 -19.59 10.18
C THR A 156 -6.73 -20.82 10.00
N GLY A 157 -6.28 -21.84 9.26
CA GLY A 157 -7.01 -23.07 9.02
C GLY A 157 -8.22 -22.92 8.07
N ARG A 158 -8.34 -21.79 7.36
CA ARG A 158 -9.43 -21.54 6.42
C ARG A 158 -9.00 -20.59 5.30
N MET A 159 -9.67 -20.69 4.16
CA MET A 159 -9.36 -19.82 3.00
C MET A 159 -9.78 -18.38 3.29
N GLU A 160 -8.81 -17.46 3.32
CA GLU A 160 -9.00 -16.05 3.66
C GLU A 160 -8.55 -15.12 2.53
N PRO A 161 -9.29 -15.08 1.40
CA PRO A 161 -8.92 -14.23 0.27
C PRO A 161 -8.94 -12.74 0.65
N GLY A 162 -9.76 -12.33 1.62
CA GLY A 162 -9.90 -10.93 2.05
C GLY A 162 -8.69 -10.36 2.79
N VAL A 163 -7.73 -11.17 3.21
CA VAL A 163 -6.57 -10.70 4.01
C VAL A 163 -5.66 -9.74 3.24
N VAL A 164 -5.60 -9.84 1.91
CA VAL A 164 -4.83 -8.94 1.05
C VAL A 164 -5.57 -8.59 -0.24
N THR A 165 -5.27 -7.41 -0.79
CA THR A 165 -5.83 -6.97 -2.09
C THR A 165 -4.84 -7.17 -3.23
N ALA A 166 -5.31 -7.01 -4.48
CA ALA A 166 -4.47 -7.08 -5.69
C ALA A 166 -3.76 -8.44 -5.89
N LYS A 167 -4.47 -9.50 -5.52
CA LYS A 167 -4.16 -10.89 -5.88
C LYS A 167 -4.46 -11.15 -7.37
N PRO A 168 -3.96 -12.25 -7.95
CA PRO A 168 -4.40 -12.72 -9.26
C PRO A 168 -5.92 -12.94 -9.29
N THR A 169 -6.54 -12.80 -10.47
CA THR A 169 -8.00 -13.01 -10.64
C THR A 169 -8.42 -14.43 -10.29
N SER A 170 -7.58 -15.44 -10.57
CA SER A 170 -7.77 -16.83 -10.16
C SER A 170 -7.82 -17.03 -8.64
N LEU A 171 -7.30 -16.06 -7.86
CA LEU A 171 -7.34 -16.04 -6.40
C LEU A 171 -8.27 -14.93 -5.88
N GLN A 172 -9.38 -14.66 -6.57
CA GLN A 172 -10.36 -13.62 -6.21
C GLN A 172 -9.77 -12.20 -6.20
N GLY A 173 -8.84 -11.93 -7.12
CA GLY A 173 -8.43 -10.58 -7.50
C GLY A 173 -9.52 -9.86 -8.30
N SER A 174 -9.57 -8.53 -8.19
CA SER A 174 -10.49 -7.72 -9.00
C SER A 174 -9.95 -7.52 -10.41
N TYR A 175 -10.83 -7.63 -11.41
CA TYR A 175 -10.61 -7.06 -12.74
C TYR A 175 -10.46 -5.53 -12.64
N GLY A 176 -9.90 -4.90 -13.68
CA GLY A 176 -9.75 -3.44 -13.72
C GLY A 176 -8.53 -2.90 -12.98
N ARG A 177 -7.76 -3.75 -12.28
CA ARG A 177 -6.66 -3.32 -11.40
C ARG A 177 -5.56 -2.59 -12.16
N THR A 178 -5.18 -3.10 -13.33
CA THR A 178 -3.99 -2.66 -14.06
C THR A 178 -4.17 -1.21 -14.54
N GLU A 179 -5.36 -0.91 -15.04
CA GLU A 179 -5.75 0.36 -15.62
C GLU A 179 -6.28 1.38 -14.60
N ALA A 180 -6.71 0.93 -13.41
CA ALA A 180 -7.45 1.74 -12.43
C ALA A 180 -6.84 3.12 -12.13
N THR A 181 -5.53 3.21 -11.96
CA THR A 181 -4.88 4.50 -11.62
C THR A 181 -4.88 5.45 -12.82
N GLY A 182 -4.56 4.95 -14.03
CA GLY A 182 -4.59 5.77 -15.25
C GLY A 182 -6.00 6.22 -15.60
N PHE A 183 -6.99 5.33 -15.41
CA PHE A 183 -8.41 5.68 -15.53
C PHE A 183 -8.79 6.80 -14.56
N GLY A 184 -8.43 6.67 -13.29
CA GLY A 184 -8.70 7.69 -12.27
C GLY A 184 -8.08 9.05 -12.60
N VAL A 185 -6.85 9.08 -13.15
CA VAL A 185 -6.21 10.33 -13.63
C VAL A 185 -7.09 11.01 -14.67
N MET A 186 -7.60 10.27 -15.65
CA MET A 186 -8.44 10.85 -16.71
C MET A 186 -9.82 11.27 -16.21
N VAL A 187 -10.41 10.56 -15.25
CA VAL A 187 -11.65 11.00 -14.60
C VAL A 187 -11.43 12.36 -13.92
N VAL A 188 -10.35 12.52 -13.16
CA VAL A 188 -10.03 13.80 -12.49
C VAL A 188 -9.74 14.90 -13.50
N ALA A 189 -8.97 14.61 -14.55
CA ALA A 189 -8.66 15.58 -15.62
C ALA A 189 -9.94 16.08 -16.31
N ARG A 190 -10.87 15.17 -16.63
CA ARG A 190 -12.16 15.51 -17.24
C ARG A 190 -13.00 16.43 -16.35
N GLU A 191 -13.11 16.13 -15.06
CA GLU A 191 -13.86 16.99 -14.13
C GLU A 191 -13.18 18.35 -13.91
N ALA A 192 -11.84 18.40 -13.95
CA ALA A 192 -11.08 19.65 -13.89
C ALA A 192 -11.34 20.53 -15.13
N VAL A 193 -11.33 19.95 -16.34
CA VAL A 193 -11.64 20.65 -17.59
C VAL A 193 -13.05 21.25 -17.57
N LYS A 194 -14.05 20.47 -17.13
CA LYS A 194 -15.42 20.98 -16.95
C LYS A 194 -15.47 22.14 -15.96
N LYS A 195 -14.79 22.02 -14.83
CA LYS A 195 -14.77 23.04 -13.77
C LYS A 195 -14.10 24.34 -14.24
N LEU A 196 -13.04 24.21 -15.03
CA LEU A 196 -12.28 25.33 -15.59
C LEU A 196 -12.92 25.91 -16.86
N LYS A 197 -13.97 25.28 -17.40
CA LYS A 197 -14.66 25.67 -18.64
C LYS A 197 -13.71 25.78 -19.83
N ILE A 198 -12.78 24.84 -19.95
CA ILE A 198 -11.87 24.74 -21.10
C ILE A 198 -12.67 24.16 -22.28
N ASN A 199 -12.51 24.75 -23.47
CA ASN A 199 -13.19 24.33 -24.69
C ASN A 199 -12.78 22.91 -25.12
N ASP A 200 -13.57 22.28 -26.00
CA ASP A 200 -13.43 20.87 -26.37
C ASP A 200 -12.14 20.53 -27.16
N GLU A 201 -11.45 21.53 -27.72
CA GLU A 201 -10.13 21.33 -28.34
C GLU A 201 -9.02 21.37 -27.28
N ILE A 202 -8.70 20.21 -26.71
CA ILE A 202 -7.76 20.08 -25.58
C ILE A 202 -6.52 19.29 -26.01
N THR A 203 -5.35 19.81 -25.66
CA THR A 203 -4.09 19.07 -25.78
C THR A 203 -3.67 18.53 -24.41
N ILE A 204 -3.20 17.28 -24.38
CA ILE A 204 -2.83 16.58 -23.15
C ILE A 204 -1.37 16.14 -23.24
N ALA A 205 -0.56 16.58 -22.29
CA ALA A 205 0.82 16.15 -22.14
C ALA A 205 0.93 15.13 -20.99
N VAL A 206 1.49 13.96 -21.26
CA VAL A 206 1.71 12.89 -20.27
C VAL A 206 3.21 12.65 -20.11
N GLN A 207 3.74 12.83 -18.90
CA GLN A 207 5.14 12.58 -18.59
C GLN A 207 5.36 11.15 -18.08
N GLY A 208 6.34 10.44 -18.65
CA GLY A 208 6.69 9.05 -18.31
C GLY A 208 5.88 8.02 -19.10
N TYR A 209 6.34 6.77 -19.09
CA TYR A 209 5.71 5.65 -19.83
C TYR A 209 5.60 4.37 -19.00
N GLY A 210 5.37 4.53 -17.69
CA GLY A 210 5.06 3.42 -16.80
C GLY A 210 3.57 3.05 -16.85
N ASN A 211 3.15 2.09 -16.02
CA ASN A 211 1.76 1.62 -15.98
C ASN A 211 0.72 2.75 -15.89
N VAL A 212 0.92 3.71 -14.99
CA VAL A 212 -0.03 4.83 -14.82
C VAL A 212 -0.10 5.70 -16.07
N SER A 213 1.05 6.16 -16.58
CA SER A 213 1.12 7.06 -17.73
C SER A 213 0.61 6.42 -19.01
N TYR A 214 0.92 5.13 -19.23
CA TYR A 214 0.40 4.38 -20.38
C TYR A 214 -1.14 4.35 -20.36
N TRP A 215 -1.75 3.95 -19.25
CA TRP A 215 -3.21 3.87 -19.15
C TRP A 215 -3.87 5.26 -19.17
N ALA A 216 -3.25 6.27 -18.57
CA ALA A 216 -3.74 7.64 -18.66
C ALA A 216 -3.76 8.13 -20.12
N ALA A 217 -2.67 7.93 -20.88
CA ALA A 217 -2.61 8.28 -22.31
C ALA A 217 -3.61 7.46 -23.14
N HIS A 218 -3.79 6.18 -22.83
CA HIS A 218 -4.77 5.32 -23.49
C HIS A 218 -6.21 5.84 -23.32
N PHE A 219 -6.59 6.23 -22.10
CA PHE A 219 -7.92 6.80 -21.85
C PHE A 219 -8.05 8.23 -22.38
N ALA A 220 -6.97 9.02 -22.38
CA ALA A 220 -6.94 10.35 -22.99
C ALA A 220 -7.23 10.31 -24.49
N HIS A 221 -6.68 9.32 -25.21
CA HIS A 221 -6.95 9.16 -26.64
C HIS A 221 -8.40 8.75 -26.95
N LYS A 222 -9.10 8.16 -25.97
CA LYS A 222 -10.49 7.72 -26.09
C LYS A 222 -11.50 8.73 -25.53
N TRP A 223 -11.03 9.88 -25.05
CA TRP A 223 -11.88 10.94 -24.51
C TRP A 223 -12.64 11.61 -25.64
#